data_AF-A0A218P835-F1
#
_entry.id   AF-A0A218P835-F1
#
_cell.length_a   1.000
_cell.length_b   1.000
_cell.length_c   1.000
_cell.angle_alpha   90.00
_cell.angle_beta   90.00
_cell.angle_gamma   90.00
#
_symmetry.space_group_name_H-M   'P 1'
#
loop_
_entity.id
_entity.type
_entity.pdbx_description
1 polymer ?
#
loop_
_entity_poly.entity_id
_entity_poly.type
_entity_poly.pdbx_seq_one_letter_code
_entity_poly.pdbx_strand_id
1 'polypeptide(L)'
;METRKCPLCGGTMIRGKNYQSGYARYFWEAPWKHGIKAALKGPAPAYPWLCLDCGVVLPYVEEAELQRIREEYERAKTGDTL
;
A
#
# COMPACT_ATOMS: atom_id res chain seq x y z
N MET A 1 -4.44 -4.85 -19.41
CA MET A 1 -5.07 -4.92 -18.08
C MET A 1 -4.12 -5.68 -17.18
N GLU A 2 -3.64 -5.03 -16.11
CA GLU A 2 -2.72 -5.68 -15.16
C GLU A 2 -3.42 -6.79 -14.38
N THR A 3 -2.72 -7.89 -14.12
CA THR A 3 -3.24 -9.03 -13.36
C THR A 3 -2.24 -9.47 -12.30
N ARG A 4 -2.73 -10.08 -11.22
CA ARG A 4 -1.89 -10.73 -10.20
C ARG A 4 -2.58 -11.97 -9.63
N LYS A 5 -1.82 -12.82 -8.96
CA LYS A 5 -2.38 -13.97 -8.23
C LYS A 5 -2.96 -13.54 -6.89
N CYS A 6 -4.14 -14.08 -6.57
CA CYS A 6 -4.76 -13.89 -5.27
C CYS A 6 -3.96 -14.65 -4.22
N PRO A 7 -3.45 -13.98 -3.17
CA PRO A 7 -2.68 -14.65 -2.13
C PRO A 7 -3.52 -15.57 -1.25
N LEU A 8 -4.86 -15.46 -1.29
CA LEU A 8 -5.76 -16.25 -0.46
C LEU A 8 -6.25 -17.54 -1.16
N CYS A 9 -6.43 -17.53 -2.48
CA CYS A 9 -6.99 -18.67 -3.21
C CYS A 9 -6.21 -19.07 -4.48
N GLY A 10 -5.17 -18.33 -4.88
CA GLY A 10 -4.42 -18.56 -6.13
C GLY A 10 -5.13 -18.10 -7.42
N GLY A 11 -6.35 -17.55 -7.30
CA GLY A 11 -7.14 -17.02 -8.41
C GLY A 11 -6.53 -15.79 -9.09
N THR A 12 -7.23 -15.26 -10.08
CA THR A 12 -6.81 -14.07 -10.83
C THR A 12 -7.40 -12.83 -10.20
N MET A 13 -6.56 -11.83 -9.95
CA MET A 13 -6.99 -10.52 -9.51
C MET A 13 -6.72 -9.47 -10.58
N ILE A 14 -7.62 -8.48 -10.64
CA ILE A 14 -7.54 -7.32 -11.53
C ILE A 14 -7.48 -6.04 -10.72
N ARG A 15 -6.70 -5.07 -11.19
CA ARG A 15 -6.51 -3.77 -10.54
C ARG A 15 -7.72 -2.86 -10.81
N GLY A 16 -8.20 -2.18 -9.77
CA GLY A 16 -9.19 -1.12 -9.89
C GLY A 16 -8.65 0.10 -10.67
N LYS A 17 -9.52 0.77 -11.44
CA LYS A 17 -9.13 1.89 -12.32
C LYS A 17 -8.69 3.15 -11.56
N ASN A 18 -9.23 3.37 -10.36
CA ASN A 18 -8.88 4.50 -9.53
C ASN A 18 -8.63 4.06 -8.08
N TYR A 19 -7.79 4.82 -7.38
CA TYR A 19 -7.56 4.69 -5.93
C TYR A 19 -8.29 5.80 -5.15
N GLN A 20 -9.04 6.66 -5.85
CA GLN A 20 -9.71 7.82 -5.28
C GLN A 20 -11.15 7.52 -4.85
N SER A 21 -11.81 6.52 -5.45
CA SER A 21 -13.12 6.08 -5.00
C SER A 21 -12.97 5.16 -3.77
N GLY A 22 -13.75 5.44 -2.72
CA GLY A 22 -13.81 4.60 -1.50
C GLY A 22 -12.68 4.82 -0.48
N TYR A 23 -12.02 5.98 -0.46
CA TYR A 23 -10.92 6.29 0.47
C TYR A 23 -9.72 5.33 0.40
N ALA A 24 -9.56 4.60 -0.71
CA ALA A 24 -8.43 3.68 -0.97
C ALA A 24 -7.04 4.35 -0.83
N ARG A 25 -7.00 5.68 -1.01
CA ARG A 25 -5.83 6.53 -0.82
C ARG A 25 -5.31 6.62 0.63
N TYR A 26 -6.14 6.36 1.64
CA TYR A 26 -5.80 6.58 3.06
C TYR A 26 -5.59 5.28 3.84
N PHE A 27 -5.31 4.18 3.15
CA PHE A 27 -5.35 2.84 3.76
C PHE A 27 -4.27 2.58 4.80
N TRP A 28 -3.10 3.21 4.68
CA TRP A 28 -1.99 2.89 5.56
C TRP A 28 -1.09 4.09 5.84
N GLU A 29 -0.84 4.32 7.13
CA GLU A 29 0.10 5.31 7.65
C GLU A 29 1.17 4.60 8.48
N ALA A 30 2.43 4.98 8.25
CA ALA A 30 3.56 4.36 8.92
C ALA A 30 3.60 4.78 10.41
N PRO A 31 3.62 3.83 11.36
CA PRO A 31 3.57 4.17 12.79
C PRO A 31 4.84 4.87 13.32
N TRP A 32 5.96 4.75 12.60
CA TRP A 32 7.24 5.41 12.93
C TRP A 32 7.37 6.84 12.38
N LYS A 33 6.35 7.34 11.69
CA LYS A 33 6.33 8.73 11.24
C LYS A 33 5.86 9.63 12.39
N HIS A 34 6.75 10.50 12.87
CA HIS A 34 6.41 11.50 13.90
C HIS A 34 6.87 12.91 13.47
N GLY A 35 6.16 13.94 13.94
CA GLY A 35 6.52 15.36 13.76
C GLY A 35 6.09 16.01 12.43
N ILE A 36 6.51 17.26 12.23
CA ILE A 36 6.04 18.12 11.11
C ILE A 36 6.46 17.57 9.74
N LYS A 37 7.66 16.94 9.63
CA LYS A 37 8.12 16.30 8.38
C LYS A 37 7.23 15.11 7.98
N ALA A 38 6.66 14.39 8.95
CA ALA A 38 5.73 13.31 8.70
C ALA A 38 4.37 13.81 8.19
N ALA A 39 3.87 14.93 8.72
CA ALA A 39 2.60 15.53 8.32
C ALA A 39 2.55 15.95 6.83
N LEU A 40 3.71 16.26 6.23
CA LEU A 40 3.83 16.57 4.81
C LEU A 40 3.76 15.33 3.90
N LYS A 41 4.12 14.15 4.44
CA LYS A 41 4.05 12.87 3.73
C LYS A 41 2.86 12.07 4.27
N GLY A 42 1.68 12.35 3.74
CA GLY A 42 0.43 11.66 4.10
C GLY A 42 0.44 10.13 3.85
N PRO A 43 -0.73 9.49 3.94
CA PRO A 43 -0.85 8.04 3.82
C PRO A 43 -0.33 7.49 2.49
N ALA A 44 0.17 6.25 2.54
CA ALA A 44 0.64 5.56 1.36
C ALA A 44 -0.55 5.19 0.46
N PRO A 45 -0.54 5.55 -0.83
CA PRO A 45 -1.60 5.17 -1.74
C PRO A 45 -1.60 3.66 -1.97
N ALA A 46 -2.76 3.02 -1.85
CA ALA A 46 -2.97 1.63 -2.21
C ALA A 46 -4.07 1.50 -3.27
N TYR A 47 -3.86 0.62 -4.24
CA TYR A 47 -4.85 0.31 -5.27
C TYR A 47 -5.65 -0.93 -4.86
N PRO A 48 -6.98 -0.92 -4.95
CA PRO A 48 -7.78 -2.12 -4.71
C PRO A 48 -7.60 -3.11 -5.87
N TRP A 49 -7.44 -4.38 -5.52
CA TRP A 49 -7.42 -5.49 -6.47
C TRP A 49 -8.56 -6.44 -6.13
N LEU A 50 -9.41 -6.73 -7.10
CA LEU A 50 -10.53 -7.67 -6.95
C LEU A 50 -10.11 -9.03 -7.50
N CYS A 51 -10.24 -10.09 -6.69
CA CYS A 51 -10.15 -11.46 -7.18
C CYS A 51 -11.46 -11.87 -7.83
N LEU A 52 -11.38 -12.36 -9.07
CA LEU A 52 -12.56 -12.81 -9.82
C LEU A 52 -13.06 -14.19 -9.37
N ASP A 53 -12.19 -14.99 -8.77
CA ASP A 53 -12.48 -16.38 -8.39
C ASP A 53 -13.12 -16.47 -7.00
N CYS A 54 -12.67 -15.68 -6.02
CA CYS A 54 -13.17 -15.72 -4.64
C CYS A 54 -13.80 -14.42 -4.13
N GLY A 55 -13.80 -13.35 -4.94
CA GLY A 55 -14.46 -12.08 -4.60
C GLY A 55 -13.72 -11.18 -3.60
N VAL A 56 -12.56 -11.58 -3.07
CA VAL A 56 -11.80 -10.73 -2.14
C VAL A 56 -11.30 -9.45 -2.82
N VAL A 57 -11.34 -8.33 -2.09
CA VAL A 57 -10.69 -7.08 -2.47
C VAL A 57 -9.50 -6.84 -1.56
N LEU A 58 -8.30 -6.73 -2.14
CA LEU A 58 -7.06 -6.45 -1.40
C LEU A 58 -6.42 -5.14 -1.90
N PRO A 59 -6.15 -4.16 -1.02
CA PRO A 59 -5.36 -3.00 -1.35
C PRO A 59 -3.87 -3.36 -1.44
N TYR A 60 -3.20 -2.90 -2.49
CA TYR A 60 -1.76 -3.04 -2.65
C TYR A 60 -1.10 -1.69 -2.91
N VAL A 61 -0.01 -1.42 -2.18
CA VAL A 61 0.88 -0.29 -2.41
C VAL A 61 1.74 -0.58 -3.65
N GLU A 62 2.00 0.43 -4.46
CA GLU A 62 2.89 0.32 -5.63
C GLU A 62 4.32 -0.02 -5.21
N GLU A 63 5.04 -0.81 -6.02
CA GLU A 63 6.36 -1.35 -5.64
C GLU A 63 7.37 -0.25 -5.28
N ALA A 64 7.40 0.87 -6.02
CA ALA A 64 8.30 1.98 -5.73
C ALA A 64 8.04 2.61 -4.35
N GLU A 65 6.76 2.75 -4.00
CA GLU A 65 6.34 3.29 -2.71
C GLU A 65 6.58 2.26 -1.58
N LEU A 66 6.32 0.97 -1.84
CA LEU A 66 6.60 -0.12 -0.92
C LEU A 66 8.09 -0.21 -0.61
N GLN A 67 8.96 -0.05 -1.62
CA GLN A 67 10.40 -0.02 -1.45
C GLN A 67 10.84 1.16 -0.59
N ARG A 68 10.30 2.36 -0.84
CA ARG A 68 10.53 3.54 0.01
C ARG A 68 10.13 3.30 1.46
N ILE A 69 8.98 2.66 1.69
CA ILE A 69 8.49 2.33 3.04
C ILE A 69 9.40 1.30 3.73
N ARG A 70 9.89 0.28 3.01
CA ARG A 70 10.85 -0.70 3.54
C ARG A 70 12.13 -0.02 4.01
N GLU A 71 12.70 0.87 3.21
CA GLU A 71 13.91 1.61 3.58
C GLU A 71 13.67 2.56 4.76
N GLU A 72 12.50 3.21 4.84
CA GLU A 72 12.12 4.03 5.99
C GLU A 72 12.00 3.19 7.26
N TYR A 73 11.42 2.00 7.17
CA TYR A 73 11.31 1.07 8.28
C TYR A 73 12.68 0.60 8.80
N GLU A 74 13.58 0.19 7.90
CA GLU A 74 14.91 -0.28 8.31
C GLU A 74 15.72 0.82 8.98
N ARG A 75 15.66 2.07 8.51
CA ARG A 75 16.29 3.23 9.19
C ARG A 75 15.69 3.50 10.57
N ALA A 76 14.37 3.47 10.68
CA ALA A 76 13.68 3.69 11.95
C ALA A 76 14.03 2.60 12.98
N LYS A 77 14.18 1.35 12.53
CA LYS A 77 14.56 0.20 13.35
C LYS A 77 15.99 0.31 13.89
N THR A 78 16.92 0.91 13.15
CA THR A 78 18.33 1.08 13.58
C THR A 78 18.58 2.33 14.42
N GLY A 79 17.56 3.18 14.63
CA GLY A 79 17.68 4.41 15.43
C GLY A 79 18.27 5.61 14.68
N ASP A 80 18.55 5.48 13.38
CA ASP A 80 18.91 6.61 12.53
C ASP A 80 17.67 7.49 12.32
N THR A 81 17.54 8.52 13.14
CA THR A 81 16.35 9.37 13.18
C THR A 81 16.50 10.55 12.19
N LEU A 82 15.43 10.83 11.42
CA LEU A 82 15.28 11.90 10.41
C LEU A 82 15.10 13.32 10.99
#